data_AF-D9XZF2-F1
#
_entry.id   AF-D9XZF2-F1
#
_cell.length_a   1.000
_cell.length_b   1.000
_cell.length_c   1.000
_cell.angle_alpha   90.00
_cell.angle_beta   90.00
_cell.angle_gamma   90.00
#
_symmetry.space_group_name_H-M   'P 1'
#
loop_
_entity.id
_entity.type
_entity.pdbx_description
1 polymer ?
#
loop_
_entity_poly.entity_id
_entity_poly.type
_entity_poly.pdbx_seq_one_letter_code
_entity_poly.pdbx_strand_id
1 'polypeptide(L)'
;MVDVVCFAGLLLAVTVGLVLHGAMYAPQAAFFSEMFATRMRYSGASIGAQFASVAAGAPAPLIATALLADHGSSTPIAPYVIAASLLTVVAVAMAKETRHRDLADVAPSGGTRGKADTSPAARDAHTV
;
A
#
# COMPACT_ATOMS: atom_id res chain seq x y z
N MET A 1 19.53 28.45 32.34
CA MET A 1 18.83 29.14 31.23
C MET A 1 19.22 28.63 29.84
N VAL A 2 20.14 27.66 29.71
CA VAL A 2 20.61 27.13 28.41
C VAL A 2 19.73 25.97 27.88
N ASP A 3 18.84 25.39 28.69
CA ASP A 3 17.98 24.26 28.27
C ASP A 3 16.72 24.65 27.49
N VAL A 4 16.08 25.78 27.77
CA VAL A 4 14.74 26.09 27.22
C VAL A 4 14.79 26.39 25.72
N VAL A 5 15.85 27.06 25.24
CA VAL A 5 16.02 27.37 23.82
C VAL A 5 16.38 26.12 23.02
N CYS A 6 17.19 25.22 23.60
CA CYS A 6 17.48 23.91 23.02
C CYS A 6 16.23 23.03 22.97
N PHE A 7 15.45 23.01 24.05
CA PHE A 7 14.20 22.27 24.13
C PHE A 7 13.14 22.79 23.16
N ALA A 8 12.92 24.10 23.10
CA ALA A 8 12.00 24.72 22.15
C ALA A 8 12.44 24.48 20.71
N GLY A 9 13.74 24.57 20.42
CA GLY A 9 14.31 24.25 19.11
C GLY A 9 14.12 22.78 18.72
N LEU A 10 14.32 21.85 19.66
CA LEU A 10 14.08 20.43 19.47
C LEU A 10 12.60 20.14 19.21
N LEU A 11 11.70 20.71 20.02
CA LEU A 11 10.26 20.58 19.83
C LEU A 11 9.85 21.09 18.45
N LEU A 12 10.30 22.27 18.06
CA LEU A 12 10.01 22.83 16.74
C LEU A 12 10.54 21.93 15.62
N ALA A 13 11.78 21.46 15.71
CA ALA A 13 12.39 20.57 14.71
C ALA A 13 11.63 19.25 14.58
N VAL A 14 11.26 18.63 15.70
CA VAL A 14 10.49 17.37 15.71
C VAL A 14 9.07 17.60 15.19
N THR A 15 8.39 18.67 15.61
CA THR A 15 7.04 19.00 15.13
C THR A 15 7.04 19.22 13.61
N VAL A 16 7.97 20.03 13.10
CA VAL A 16 8.10 20.25 11.65
C VAL A 16 8.43 18.94 10.93
N GLY A 17 9.36 18.15 11.46
CA GLY A 17 9.70 16.83 10.92
C GLY A 17 8.50 15.90 10.85
N LEU A 18 7.69 15.83 11.90
CA LEU A 18 6.47 15.02 11.97
C LEU A 18 5.37 15.52 11.03
N VAL A 19 5.24 16.84 10.85
CA VAL A 19 4.29 17.41 9.88
C VAL A 19 4.68 17.00 8.45
N LEU A 20 5.95 17.14 8.09
CA LEU A 20 6.44 16.74 6.78
C LEU A 20 6.33 15.22 6.57
N HIS A 21 6.63 14.43 7.61
CA HIS A 21 6.47 12.98 7.58
C HIS A 21 4.99 12.59 7.40
N GLY A 22 4.08 13.23 8.12
CA GLY A 22 2.64 13.04 7.98
C GLY A 22 2.14 13.39 6.58
N ALA A 23 2.62 14.50 6.00
CA ALA A 23 2.28 14.90 4.64
C ALA A 23 2.76 13.88 3.58
N MET A 24 3.90 13.22 3.81
CA MET A 24 4.40 12.14 2.96
C MET A 24 3.59 10.84 3.12
N TYR A 25 3.18 10.49 4.33
CA TYR A 25 2.45 9.24 4.64
C TYR A 25 0.94 9.31 4.35
N ALA A 26 0.32 10.49 4.41
CA ALA A 26 -1.12 10.64 4.23
C ALA A 26 -1.63 10.17 2.85
N PRO A 27 -0.99 10.51 1.72
CA PRO A 27 -1.36 9.99 0.40
C PRO A 27 -1.23 8.47 0.31
N GLN A 28 -0.23 7.88 0.97
CA GLN A 28 0.01 6.45 0.97
C GLN A 28 -1.14 5.67 1.63
N ALA A 29 -1.72 6.20 2.71
CA ALA A 29 -2.87 5.58 3.38
C ALA A 29 -4.11 5.54 2.48
N ALA A 30 -4.43 6.64 1.79
CA ALA A 30 -5.53 6.71 0.83
C ALA A 30 -5.30 5.76 -0.34
N PHE A 31 -4.10 5.81 -0.93
CA PHE A 31 -3.70 4.96 -2.05
C PHE A 31 -3.82 3.46 -1.75
N PHE A 32 -3.32 3.00 -0.61
CA PHE A 32 -3.49 1.59 -0.21
C PHE A 32 -4.95 1.20 0.00
N SER A 33 -5.77 2.11 0.51
CA SER A 33 -7.19 1.85 0.70
C SER A 33 -7.94 1.69 -0.64
N GLU A 34 -7.52 2.41 -1.68
CA GLU A 34 -8.12 2.35 -3.01
C GLU A 34 -7.66 1.16 -3.84
N MET A 35 -6.46 0.63 -3.55
CA MET A 35 -5.89 -0.51 -4.28
C MET A 35 -6.66 -1.83 -4.03
N PHE A 36 -7.40 -1.93 -2.93
CA PHE A 36 -8.13 -3.13 -2.52
C PHE A 36 -9.65 -2.90 -2.39
N ALA A 37 -10.44 -3.87 -2.86
CA ALA A 37 -11.89 -3.88 -2.68
C ALA A 37 -12.26 -3.83 -1.19
N THR A 38 -13.39 -3.19 -0.85
CA THR A 38 -13.79 -2.89 0.54
C THR A 38 -13.73 -4.10 1.47
N ARG A 39 -14.17 -5.28 1.01
CA ARG A 39 -14.18 -6.52 1.80
C ARG A 39 -12.80 -7.12 2.12
N MET A 40 -11.75 -6.77 1.35
CA MET A 40 -10.40 -7.35 1.47
C MET A 40 -9.33 -6.30 1.80
N ARG A 41 -9.75 -5.05 2.03
CA ARG A 41 -8.84 -3.92 2.23
C ARG A 41 -7.92 -4.09 3.43
N TYR A 42 -8.47 -4.51 4.56
CA TYR A 42 -7.71 -4.65 5.79
C TYR A 42 -6.70 -5.80 5.72
N SER A 43 -7.11 -6.98 5.24
CA SER A 43 -6.22 -8.14 5.10
C SER A 43 -5.16 -7.94 4.01
N GLY A 44 -5.54 -7.36 2.86
CA GLY A 44 -4.61 -7.04 1.79
C GLY A 44 -3.55 -6.01 2.19
N ALA A 45 -3.98 -4.90 2.83
CA ALA A 45 -3.06 -3.89 3.34
C ALA A 45 -2.13 -4.43 4.43
N SER A 46 -2.66 -5.25 5.36
CA SER A 46 -1.84 -5.86 6.41
C SER A 46 -0.78 -6.81 5.85
N ILE A 47 -1.15 -7.72 4.93
CA ILE A 47 -0.19 -8.64 4.32
C ILE A 47 0.90 -7.89 3.55
N GLY A 48 0.52 -6.84 2.82
CA GLY A 48 1.47 -5.95 2.14
C GLY A 48 2.44 -5.27 3.11
N ALA A 49 1.92 -4.75 4.23
CA ALA A 49 2.74 -4.14 5.27
C ALA A 49 3.73 -5.13 5.91
N GLN A 50 3.28 -6.34 6.22
CA GLN A 50 4.15 -7.38 6.79
C GLN A 50 5.24 -7.80 5.80
N PHE A 51 4.89 -7.99 4.53
CA PHE A 51 5.87 -8.32 3.50
C PHE A 51 6.89 -7.20 3.30
N ALA A 52 6.44 -5.95 3.23
CA ALA A 52 7.31 -4.77 3.14
C ALA A 52 8.24 -4.67 4.37
N SER A 53 7.72 -4.91 5.57
CA SER A 53 8.53 -4.93 6.81
C SER A 53 9.59 -6.01 6.80
N VAL A 54 9.30 -7.20 6.27
CA VAL A 54 10.29 -8.29 6.16
C VAL A 54 11.34 -7.95 5.12
N ALA A 55 10.92 -7.44 3.96
CA ALA A 55 11.82 -7.13 2.84
C ALA A 55 12.73 -5.93 3.13
N ALA A 56 12.22 -4.89 3.79
CA ALA A 56 12.94 -3.63 3.99
C ALA A 56 13.38 -3.37 5.44
N GLY A 57 12.68 -3.94 6.44
CA GLY A 57 12.85 -3.53 7.84
C GLY A 57 14.24 -3.80 8.40
N ALA A 58 14.69 -5.04 8.39
CA ALA A 58 16.03 -5.42 8.87
C ALA A 58 17.12 -5.36 7.78
N PRO A 59 16.88 -5.77 6.53
CA PRO A 59 17.94 -5.80 5.51
C PRO A 59 18.52 -4.43 5.17
N ALA A 60 17.70 -3.38 5.15
CA ALA A 60 18.15 -2.05 4.75
C ALA A 60 19.24 -1.45 5.67
N PRO A 61 19.05 -1.38 7.00
CA PRO A 61 20.11 -0.90 7.89
C PRO A 61 21.32 -1.84 7.89
N LEU A 62 21.14 -3.16 7.78
CA LEU A 62 22.25 -4.11 7.73
C LEU A 62 23.14 -3.88 6.50
N ILE A 63 22.55 -3.75 5.31
CA ILE A 63 23.28 -3.46 4.08
C ILE A 63 23.97 -2.10 4.17
N ALA A 64 23.28 -1.07 4.67
CA ALA A 64 23.88 0.26 4.86
C ALA A 64 25.08 0.23 5.81
N THR A 65 24.98 -0.49 6.94
CA THR A 65 26.10 -0.65 7.89
C THR A 65 27.25 -1.47 7.32
N ALA A 66 26.97 -2.51 6.52
CA ALA A 66 28.00 -3.31 5.87
C ALA A 66 28.77 -2.49 4.83
N LEU A 67 28.07 -1.73 3.99
CA LEU A 67 28.68 -0.81 3.01
C LEU A 67 29.55 0.25 3.70
N LEU A 68 29.07 0.78 4.84
CA LEU A 68 29.82 1.74 5.64
C LEU A 68 31.07 1.11 6.28
N ALA A 69 30.97 -0.12 6.78
CA ALA A 69 32.08 -0.84 7.40
C ALA A 69 33.19 -1.18 6.39
N ASP A 70 32.82 -1.62 5.19
CA ASP A 70 33.77 -2.06 4.16
C ASP A 70 34.52 -0.89 3.50
N HIS A 71 33.88 0.28 3.38
CA HIS A 71 34.44 1.42 2.64
C HIS A 71 34.88 2.58 3.55
N GLY A 72 34.49 2.58 4.82
CA GLY A 72 34.76 3.67 5.77
C GLY A 72 34.13 5.03 5.38
N SER A 73 33.25 5.05 4.38
CA SER A 73 32.62 6.24 3.83
C SER A 73 31.14 5.96 3.55
N SER A 74 30.29 6.99 3.63
CA SER A 74 28.86 6.89 3.32
C SER A 74 28.56 6.94 1.82
N THR A 75 29.55 7.26 0.98
CA THR A 75 29.44 7.30 -0.48
C THR A 75 28.79 6.05 -1.10
N PRO A 76 29.16 4.81 -0.73
CA PRO A 76 28.52 3.59 -1.24
C PRO A 76 27.07 3.38 -0.79
N ILE A 77 26.57 4.11 0.21
CA ILE A 77 25.15 4.05 0.62
C ILE A 77 24.27 4.76 -0.42
N ALA A 78 24.79 5.78 -1.11
CA ALA A 78 24.05 6.53 -2.11
C ALA A 78 23.51 5.65 -3.26
N PRO A 79 24.29 4.80 -3.96
CA PRO A 79 23.75 3.94 -5.01
C PRO A 79 22.72 2.93 -4.49
N TYR A 80 22.85 2.47 -3.24
CA TYR A 80 21.84 1.61 -2.61
C TYR A 80 20.49 2.35 -2.46
N VAL A 81 20.51 3.58 -1.94
CA VAL A 81 19.32 4.42 -1.80
C VAL A 81 18.71 4.78 -3.17
N ILE A 82 19.55 5.05 -4.18
CA ILE A 82 19.10 5.30 -5.55
C ILE A 82 18.38 4.07 -6.11
N ALA A 83 18.96 2.87 -5.95
CA ALA A 83 18.33 1.63 -6.42
C ALA A 83 16.98 1.39 -5.75
N ALA A 84 16.87 1.58 -4.43
CA ALA A 84 15.61 1.48 -3.70
C ALA A 84 14.57 2.51 -4.19
N SER A 85 15.00 3.74 -4.45
CA SER A 85 14.13 4.80 -4.96
C SER A 85 13.59 4.49 -6.36
N LEU A 86 14.45 3.97 -7.25
CA LEU A 86 14.03 3.53 -8.59
C LEU A 86 13.03 2.38 -8.51
N LEU A 87 13.25 1.42 -7.61
CA LEU A 87 12.29 0.34 -7.37
C LEU A 87 10.92 0.88 -6.93
N THR A 88 10.89 1.88 -6.04
CA THR A 88 9.65 2.54 -5.64
C THR A 88 8.98 3.25 -6.82
N VAL A 89 9.73 3.98 -7.64
CA VAL A 89 9.19 4.65 -8.83
C VAL A 89 8.57 3.66 -9.81
N VAL A 90 9.25 2.53 -10.08
CA VAL A 90 8.72 1.47 -10.94
C VAL A 90 7.46 0.86 -10.34
N ALA A 91 7.44 0.56 -9.03
CA ALA A 91 6.26 0.02 -8.37
C ALA A 91 5.05 0.96 -8.44
N VAL A 92 5.26 2.26 -8.21
CA VAL A 92 4.21 3.29 -8.34
C VAL A 92 3.75 3.44 -9.78
N ALA A 93 4.67 3.41 -10.75
CA ALA A 93 4.35 3.51 -12.18
C ALA A 93 3.53 2.29 -12.68
N MET A 94 3.77 1.11 -12.11
CA MET A 94 2.98 -0.09 -12.41
C MET A 94 1.64 -0.14 -11.67
N ALA A 95 1.46 0.69 -10.64
CA ALA A 95 0.20 0.76 -9.94
C ALA A 95 -0.89 1.38 -10.83
N LYS A 96 -2.06 0.76 -10.84
CA LYS A 96 -3.18 1.18 -11.69
C LYS A 96 -3.87 2.40 -11.08
N GLU A 97 -4.09 3.44 -11.89
CA GLU A 97 -4.82 4.65 -11.51
C GLU A 97 -6.17 4.31 -10.85
N THR A 98 -6.41 4.82 -9.65
CA THR A 98 -7.55 4.48 -8.80
C THR A 98 -8.67 5.51 -8.83
N ARG A 99 -8.47 6.71 -9.39
CA ARG A 99 -9.40 7.85 -9.29
C ARG A 99 -10.85 7.62 -9.76
N HIS A 100 -11.11 6.61 -10.59
CA HIS A 100 -12.43 6.35 -11.18
C HIS A 100 -12.98 4.93 -10.95
N ARG A 101 -12.37 4.14 -10.04
CA ARG A 101 -12.87 2.80 -9.74
C ARG A 101 -13.86 2.82 -8.58
N ASP A 102 -15.03 2.21 -8.78
CA ASP A 102 -15.92 1.86 -7.68
C ASP A 102 -15.29 0.71 -6.87
N LEU A 103 -15.17 0.92 -5.56
CA LEU A 103 -14.57 -0.02 -4.61
C LEU A 103 -15.61 -1.00 -4.03
N ALA A 104 -16.90 -0.72 -4.21
CA ALA A 104 -18.04 -1.55 -3.81
C ALA A 104 -18.38 -2.61 -4.86
N ASP A 105 -18.14 -2.33 -6.15
CA ASP A 105 -18.35 -3.27 -7.24
C ASP A 105 -17.20 -4.26 -7.37
N VAL A 106 -17.30 -5.33 -6.59
CA VAL A 106 -16.84 -6.61 -7.09
C VAL A 106 -18.06 -7.28 -7.68
N ALA A 107 -18.26 -7.12 -8.99
CA ALA A 107 -19.20 -7.96 -9.72
C ALA A 107 -18.91 -9.40 -9.30
N PRO A 108 -19.90 -10.13 -8.74
CA PRO A 108 -19.71 -11.55 -8.53
C PRO A 108 -19.35 -12.08 -9.91
N SER A 109 -18.20 -12.73 -10.04
CA SER A 109 -17.90 -13.58 -11.19
C SER A 109 -19.06 -14.56 -11.26
N GLY A 110 -20.03 -14.20 -12.08
CA GLY A 110 -21.35 -14.77 -12.09
C GLY A 110 -21.20 -16.24 -12.41
N GLY A 111 -21.66 -17.07 -11.49
CA GLY A 111 -22.14 -18.39 -11.85
C GLY A 111 -23.05 -18.23 -13.07
N THR A 112 -22.87 -19.14 -14.02
CA THR A 112 -23.70 -19.39 -15.18
C THR A 112 -25.20 -19.30 -14.83
N ARG A 113 -25.76 -18.08 -14.84
CA ARG A 113 -27.19 -17.86 -15.03
C ARG A 113 -27.41 -17.80 -16.54
N GLY A 114 -27.14 -18.93 -17.17
CA GLY A 114 -27.40 -19.19 -18.56
C GLY A 114 -28.75 -19.89 -18.69
N LYS A 115 -29.62 -19.26 -19.48
CA LYS A 115 -30.81 -19.83 -20.12
C LYS A 115 -32.10 -19.85 -19.32
N ALA A 116 -32.82 -18.74 -19.47
CA ALA A 116 -34.22 -18.84 -19.87
C ALA A 116 -34.30 -19.77 -21.10
N ASP A 117 -34.68 -21.03 -20.88
CA ASP A 117 -35.23 -21.88 -21.93
C ASP A 117 -36.72 -22.01 -21.64
N THR A 118 -37.48 -21.27 -22.43
CA THR A 118 -38.87 -21.52 -22.74
C THR A 118 -39.09 -23.00 -23.04
N SER A 119 -40.00 -23.67 -22.32
CA SER A 119 -40.67 -24.84 -22.84
C SER A 119 -42.13 -24.87 -22.37
N PRO A 120 -43.10 -24.94 -23.29
CA PRO A 120 -44.53 -24.95 -22.98
C PRO A 120 -44.98 -26.41 -22.80
N ALA A 121 -45.33 -26.84 -21.59
CA ALA A 121 -46.10 -28.08 -21.42
C ALA A 121 -46.64 -28.26 -20.00
N ALA A 122 -47.91 -28.70 -19.96
CA ALA A 122 -48.52 -29.50 -18.91
C ALA A 122 -48.96 -28.78 -17.62
N ARG A 123 -50.08 -28.04 -17.70
CA ARG A 123 -51.08 -27.93 -16.61
C ARG A 123 -52.51 -27.87 -17.15
N ASP A 124 -52.88 -28.87 -17.96
CA ASP A 124 -54.27 -29.32 -18.10
C ASP A 124 -54.31 -30.79 -17.68
N ALA A 125 -54.63 -31.01 -16.40
CA ALA A 125 -55.20 -32.25 -15.87
C ALA A 125 -55.36 -32.07 -14.36
N HIS A 126 -56.50 -31.54 -13.94
CA HIS A 126 -57.35 -32.14 -12.92
C HIS A 126 -58.48 -31.16 -12.58
N THR A 127 -59.52 -31.27 -13.41
CA THR A 127 -60.91 -31.03 -13.03
C THR A 127 -61.36 -32.12 -12.07
N VAL A 128 -62.30 -31.73 -11.20
CA VAL A 128 -63.11 -32.48 -10.20
C VAL A 128 -62.56 -32.45 -8.79
#